data_AF-A0ABD4SIF7-F1
#
_entry.id   AF-A0ABD4SIF7-F1
#
_cell.length_a   1.000
_cell.length_b   1.000
_cell.length_c   1.000
_cell.angle_alpha   90.00
_cell.angle_beta   90.00
_cell.angle_gamma   90.00
#
_symmetry.space_group_name_H-M   'P 1'
#
loop_
_entity.id
_entity.type
_entity.pdbx_description
1 polymer ?
#
loop_
_entity_poly.entity_id
_entity_poly.type
_entity_poly.pdbx_seq_one_letter_code
_entity_poly.pdbx_strand_id
1 'polypeptide(L)' 'MDHSYSNTKPHQKGKHLTLNDRTTIQELHSKGYSNRAIARELNCSPSTVGYELKRGTVS' A
#
# COMPACT_ATOMS: atom_id res chain seq x y z
N MET A 1 -21.88 -9.86 -15.76
CA MET A 1 -20.41 -9.99 -15.75
C MET A 1 -19.90 -9.62 -14.37
N ASP A 2 -19.64 -10.63 -13.53
CA ASP A 2 -18.96 -10.48 -12.24
C ASP A 2 -17.45 -10.37 -12.51
N HIS A 3 -16.87 -9.19 -12.33
CA HIS A 3 -15.43 -8.99 -12.40
C HIS A 3 -14.88 -8.97 -10.97
N SER A 4 -14.87 -10.13 -10.31
CA SER A 4 -14.27 -10.28 -8.98
C SER A 4 -12.74 -10.27 -9.05
N TYR A 5 -12.12 -9.12 -9.34
CA TYR A 5 -10.65 -8.95 -9.34
C TYR A 5 -10.04 -8.86 -7.93
N SER A 6 -10.67 -9.46 -6.92
CA SER A 6 -10.21 -9.39 -5.54
C SER A 6 -9.11 -10.42 -5.26
N ASN A 7 -7.96 -10.28 -5.92
CA ASN A 7 -6.72 -11.01 -5.59
C ASN A 7 -6.00 -10.32 -4.41
N THR A 8 -6.72 -10.08 -3.33
CA THR A 8 -6.17 -9.55 -2.10
C THR A 8 -6.64 -10.45 -0.97
N LYS A 9 -5.68 -11.07 -0.25
CA LYS A 9 -5.92 -11.72 1.03
C LYS A 9 -6.85 -10.84 1.89
N PRO A 10 -7.74 -11.41 2.73
CA PRO A 10 -8.63 -10.62 3.57
C PRO A 10 -7.80 -9.64 4.40
N HIS A 11 -7.81 -8.38 3.98
CA HIS A 11 -7.18 -7.28 4.69
C HIS A 11 -7.94 -7.12 6.01
N GLN A 12 -7.25 -7.16 7.15
CA GLN A 12 -7.85 -6.81 8.44
C GLN A 12 -8.33 -5.36 8.38
N LYS A 13 -9.64 -5.15 8.19
CA LYS A 13 -10.25 -3.82 8.23
C LYS A 13 -9.95 -3.17 9.58
N GLY A 14 -9.54 -1.90 9.57
CA GLY A 14 -9.31 -1.10 10.78
C GLY A 14 -7.85 -0.95 11.24
N LYS A 15 -6.87 -1.60 10.59
CA LYS A 15 -5.46 -1.33 10.87
C LYS A 15 -5.01 -0.04 10.17
N HIS A 16 -4.76 1.01 10.95
CA HIS A 16 -4.11 2.23 10.46
C HIS A 16 -2.63 1.96 10.18
N LEU A 17 -2.08 2.58 9.12
CA LEU A 17 -0.63 2.57 8.91
C LEU A 17 0.07 3.28 10.07
N THR A 18 1.09 2.63 10.59
CA THR A 18 2.02 3.25 11.53
C THR A 18 2.98 4.17 10.79
N LEU A 19 3.71 5.01 11.54
CA LEU A 19 4.79 5.83 10.96
C LEU A 19 5.84 4.96 10.25
N ASN A 20 6.15 3.80 10.82
CA ASN A 20 7.11 2.85 10.23
C ASN A 20 6.61 2.30 8.89
N ASP A 21 5.33 1.94 8.80
CA ASP A 21 4.74 1.45 7.54
C ASP A 21 4.81 2.54 6.46
N ARG A 22 4.61 3.81 6.83
CA ARG A 22 4.72 4.95 5.90
C ARG A 22 6.15 5.17 5.40
N THR A 23 7.15 5.11 6.28
CA THR A 23 8.57 5.19 5.86
C THR A 23 8.93 4.01 4.95
N THR A 24 8.50 2.80 5.27
CA THR A 24 8.71 1.62 4.43
C THR A 24 8.08 1.80 3.03
N ILE A 25 6.88 2.37 2.94
CA ILE A 25 6.26 2.70 1.63
C ILE A 25 7.14 3.65 0.83
N GLN A 26 7.61 4.74 1.43
CA GLN A 26 8.41 5.74 0.73
C GLN A 26 9.77 5.17 0.29
N GLU A 27 10.43 4.40 1.15
CA GLU A 27 11.73 3.79 0.86
C GLU A 27 11.64 2.72 -0.23
N LEU A 28 10.64 1.84 -0.18
CA LEU A 28 10.46 0.83 -1.23
C LEU A 28 10.06 1.48 -2.56
N HIS A 29 9.23 2.53 -2.52
CA HIS A 29 8.88 3.28 -3.72
C HIS A 29 10.10 3.98 -4.34
N SER A 30 10.98 4.59 -3.52
CA SER A 30 12.21 5.22 -4.03
C SER A 30 13.20 4.20 -4.61
N LYS A 31 13.20 2.97 -4.10
CA LYS A 31 13.92 1.82 -4.67
C LYS A 31 13.31 1.25 -5.96
N GLY A 32 12.19 1.79 -6.43
CA GLY A 32 11.53 1.39 -7.68
C GLY A 32 10.58 0.20 -7.55
N TYR A 33 10.19 -0.19 -6.34
CA TYR A 33 9.21 -1.26 -6.15
C TYR A 33 7.81 -0.82 -6.59
N SER A 34 7.07 -1.74 -7.21
CA SER A 34 5.67 -1.48 -7.57
C SER A 34 4.76 -1.44 -6.33
N ASN A 35 3.66 -0.68 -6.40
CA ASN A 35 2.67 -0.58 -5.31
C ASN A 35 2.15 -1.95 -4.84
N ARG A 36 2.06 -2.93 -5.77
CA ARG A 36 1.64 -4.30 -5.44
C ARG A 36 2.70 -5.04 -4.62
N ALA A 37 3.99 -4.85 -4.92
CA ALA A 37 5.07 -5.45 -4.15
C ALA A 37 5.12 -4.89 -2.72
N ILE A 38 5.01 -3.56 -2.60
CA ILE A 38 4.96 -2.86 -1.30
C ILE A 38 3.75 -3.30 -0.47
N ALA A 39 2.58 -3.42 -1.11
CA ALA A 39 1.36 -3.85 -0.44
C ALA A 39 1.44 -5.29 0.08
N ARG A 40 2.16 -6.17 -0.61
CA ARG A 40 2.41 -7.55 -0.15
C ARG A 40 3.31 -7.58 1.10
N GLU A 41 4.32 -6.71 1.14
CA GLU A 41 5.23 -6.57 2.28
C GLU A 41 4.47 -6.11 3.54
N LEU A 42 3.64 -5.07 3.39
CA LEU A 42 2.90 -4.45 4.49
C LEU A 42 1.53 -5.11 4.77
N ASN A 43 1.21 -6.17 4.04
CA ASN A 43 -0.07 -6.87 4.07
C ASN A 43 -1.28 -5.90 3.98
N CYS A 44 -1.17 -4.88 3.13
CA CYS A 44 -2.18 -3.85 2.91
C CYS A 44 -2.68 -3.87 1.45
N SER A 45 -3.59 -2.97 1.08
CA SER A 45 -4.07 -2.90 -0.31
C SER A 45 -3.11 -2.08 -1.20
N PRO A 46 -2.92 -2.44 -2.49
CA PRO A 46 -2.13 -1.61 -3.40
C PRO A 46 -2.66 -0.18 -3.54
N SER A 47 -3.97 0.00 -3.39
CA SER A 47 -4.62 1.31 -3.36
C SER A 47 -4.20 2.12 -2.13
N THR A 48 -4.09 1.48 -0.96
CA THR A 48 -3.60 2.09 0.28
C THR A 48 -2.20 2.67 0.08
N VAL A 49 -1.29 1.89 -0.50
CA VAL A 49 0.06 2.36 -0.84
C VAL A 49 0.01 3.59 -1.76
N GLY A 50 -0.82 3.53 -2.81
CA GLY A 50 -1.00 4.66 -3.72
C GLY A 50 -1.56 5.92 -3.05
N TYR A 51 -2.50 5.77 -2.10
CA TYR A 51 -3.02 6.90 -1.33
C TYR A 51 -1.97 7.50 -0.39
N GLU A 52 -1.16 6.68 0.28
CA GLU A 52 -0.08 7.19 1.13
C GLU A 52 0.99 7.93 0.33
N LEU A 53 1.40 7.42 -0.84
CA LEU A 53 2.34 8.11 -1.73
C LEU A 53 1.79 9.46 -2.22
N LYS A 54 0.49 9.54 -2.51
CA LYS A 54 -0.20 10.81 -2.84
C LYS A 54 -0.33 11.76 -1.65
N ARG A 55 -0.41 11.25 -0.42
CA ARG A 55 -0.46 12.06 0.80
C ARG A 55 0.92 12.60 1.19
N GLY A 56 1.99 11.85 0.93
CA GLY A 56 3.37 12.25 1.19
C GLY A 56 3.99 13.19 0.16
N THR A 57 3.21 13.65 -0.83
CA THR A 57 3.60 14.63 -1.86
C THR A 57 3.03 16.02 -1.55
N VAL A 58 3.11 16.44 -0.29
CA VAL A 58 2.98 17.87 0.06
C VAL A 58 4.40 18.38 0.27
N SER A 59 4.77 19.35 -0.57
CA SER A 59 6.09 19.98 -0.69
C SER A 59 6.73 20.43 0.61
#